data_AF-S8D9U7-F1
#
_entry.id   AF-S8D9U7-F1
#
_cell.length_a   1.000
_cell.length_b   1.000
_cell.length_c   1.000
_cell.angle_alpha   90.00
_cell.angle_beta   90.00
_cell.angle_gamma   90.00
#
_symmetry.space_group_name_H-M   'P 1'
#
loop_
_entity.id
_entity.type
_entity.pdbx_description
1 polymer ?
#
loop_
_entity_poly.entity_id
_entity_poly.type
_entity_poly.pdbx_seq_one_letter_code
_entity_poly.pdbx_strand_id
1 'polypeptide(L)'
;LRSSGNRKNSWEVEEYVKEVLCDVETMFKDYAFGRTAEVINPPLFYQIECRRLCSNSSSKGLVPRIIRRLWFDCISECTAVRCRHYVGEGWESWARGLGTVHRKDKLAEDICREISGFNDMGRMMVDEIVGRDMSSKHGTWRNYEIEGFEVGIQIESCILNSMVNEIVADVI
;
A
#
# COMPACT_ATOMS: atom_id res chain seq x y z
N LEU A 1 30.99 -17.73 -5.02
CA LEU A 1 31.11 -16.61 -6.00
C LEU A 1 29.72 -16.23 -6.53
N ARG A 2 28.93 -15.44 -5.77
CA ARG A 2 27.66 -14.85 -6.25
C ARG A 2 27.23 -13.70 -5.33
N SER A 3 28.09 -12.68 -5.17
CA SER A 3 27.81 -11.49 -4.34
C SER A 3 27.80 -10.18 -5.17
N SER A 4 28.37 -10.19 -6.38
CA SER A 4 28.46 -8.99 -7.23
C SER A 4 27.17 -8.68 -8.01
N GLY A 5 26.28 -9.66 -8.23
CA GLY A 5 25.01 -9.48 -8.95
C GLY A 5 23.89 -8.82 -8.15
N ASN A 6 23.99 -8.75 -6.81
CA ASN A 6 22.88 -8.29 -5.97
C ASN A 6 22.85 -6.76 -5.79
N ARG A 7 24.00 -6.07 -5.92
CA ARG A 7 24.08 -4.60 -5.72
C ARG A 7 23.59 -3.79 -6.91
N LYS A 8 23.72 -4.32 -8.14
CA LYS A 8 23.27 -3.62 -9.35
C LYS A 8 21.75 -3.60 -9.49
N ASN A 9 21.07 -4.64 -9.01
CA ASN A 9 19.61 -4.66 -9.05
C ASN A 9 18.99 -3.74 -7.99
N SER A 10 19.69 -3.49 -6.87
CA SER A 10 19.16 -2.70 -5.76
C SER A 10 18.89 -1.24 -6.11
N TRP A 11 19.79 -0.58 -6.86
CA TRP A 11 19.59 0.81 -7.26
C TRP A 11 18.53 0.95 -8.36
N GLU A 12 18.44 -0.03 -9.27
CA GLU A 12 17.41 -0.06 -10.32
C GLU A 12 16.01 -0.28 -9.72
N VAL A 13 15.89 -1.12 -8.68
CA VAL A 13 14.64 -1.26 -7.92
C VAL A 13 14.27 0.07 -7.27
N GLU A 14 15.22 0.71 -6.59
CA GLU A 14 14.97 1.98 -5.91
C GLU A 14 14.51 3.09 -6.87
N GLU A 15 15.17 3.22 -8.02
CA GLU A 15 14.78 4.16 -9.07
C GLU A 15 13.38 3.84 -9.61
N TYR A 16 13.10 2.56 -9.87
CA TYR A 16 11.78 2.13 -10.36
C TYR A 16 10.68 2.39 -9.33
N VAL A 17 10.94 2.15 -8.05
CA VAL A 17 10.02 2.45 -6.94
C VAL A 17 9.71 3.95 -6.89
N LYS A 18 10.74 4.81 -6.97
CA LYS A 18 10.54 6.26 -6.99
C LYS A 18 9.72 6.72 -8.19
N GLU A 19 9.90 6.09 -9.37
CA GLU A 19 9.12 6.42 -10.56
C GLU A 19 7.65 6.04 -10.40
N VAL A 20 7.34 4.87 -9.86
CA VAL A 20 5.94 4.44 -9.59
C VAL A 20 5.29 5.33 -8.54
N LEU A 21 6.04 5.74 -7.52
CA LEU A 21 5.53 6.56 -6.41
C LEU A 21 5.55 8.06 -6.68
N CYS A 22 5.96 8.51 -7.88
CA CYS A 22 6.12 9.92 -8.19
C CYS A 22 4.82 10.72 -7.94
N ASP A 23 3.68 10.16 -8.34
CA ASP A 23 2.36 10.77 -8.20
C ASP A 23 1.48 10.10 -7.14
N VAL A 24 2.08 9.37 -6.19
CA VAL A 24 1.35 8.57 -5.19
C VAL A 24 0.38 9.39 -4.34
N GLU A 25 0.70 10.66 -4.06
CA GLU A 25 -0.19 11.53 -3.28
C GLU A 25 -1.50 11.81 -4.03
N THR A 26 -1.42 12.07 -5.33
CA THR A 26 -2.58 12.31 -6.19
C THR A 26 -3.40 11.03 -6.33
N MET A 27 -2.74 9.90 -6.59
CA MET A 27 -3.44 8.62 -6.73
C MET A 27 -4.09 8.17 -5.41
N PHE A 28 -3.44 8.42 -4.27
CA PHE A 28 -4.03 8.17 -2.95
C PHE A 28 -5.27 9.03 -2.70
N LYS A 29 -5.27 10.31 -3.10
CA LYS A 29 -6.46 11.16 -2.99
C LYS A 29 -7.60 10.59 -3.82
N ASP A 30 -7.36 10.23 -5.07
CA ASP A 30 -8.38 9.66 -5.94
C ASP A 30 -8.93 8.34 -5.38
N TYR A 31 -8.07 7.48 -4.85
CA TYR A 31 -8.46 6.25 -4.15
C TYR A 31 -9.30 6.54 -2.91
N ALA A 32 -8.85 7.44 -2.03
CA ALA A 32 -9.55 7.79 -0.80
C ALA A 32 -10.91 8.45 -1.05
N PHE A 33 -11.06 9.17 -2.16
CA PHE A 33 -12.34 9.72 -2.61
C PHE A 33 -13.20 8.73 -3.40
N GLY A 34 -12.77 7.47 -3.55
CA GLY A 34 -13.51 6.43 -4.27
C GLY A 34 -13.58 6.63 -5.78
N ARG A 35 -12.70 7.46 -6.36
CA ARG A 35 -12.62 7.68 -7.82
C ARG A 35 -11.87 6.55 -8.51
N THR A 36 -10.98 5.87 -7.79
CA THR A 36 -10.24 4.70 -8.26
C THR A 36 -10.42 3.55 -7.27
N ALA A 37 -10.47 2.31 -7.79
CA ALA A 37 -10.58 1.11 -6.95
C ALA A 37 -9.23 0.69 -6.33
N GLU A 38 -8.12 1.16 -6.88
CA GLU A 38 -6.76 0.84 -6.46
C GLU A 38 -5.97 2.12 -6.16
N VAL A 39 -5.02 2.01 -5.23
CA VAL A 39 -4.17 3.13 -4.80
C VAL A 39 -3.14 3.49 -5.85
N ILE A 40 -2.55 2.49 -6.51
CA ILE A 40 -1.70 2.67 -7.68
C ILE A 40 -2.53 2.28 -8.89
N ASN A 41 -2.65 3.18 -9.86
CA ASN A 41 -3.50 2.95 -11.03
C ASN A 41 -2.91 1.83 -11.92
N PRO A 42 -3.67 0.77 -12.27
CA PRO A 42 -3.19 -0.31 -13.13
C PRO A 42 -2.58 0.15 -14.48
N PRO A 43 -3.13 1.17 -15.17
CA PRO A 43 -2.56 1.68 -16.42
C PRO A 43 -1.18 2.33 -16.26
N LEU A 44 -0.77 2.72 -15.05
CA LEU A 44 0.49 3.41 -14.78
C LEU A 44 1.69 2.59 -15.26
N PHE A 45 1.64 1.27 -15.10
CA PHE A 45 2.70 0.38 -15.60
C PHE A 45 2.96 0.58 -17.10
N TYR A 46 1.89 0.62 -17.90
CA TYR A 46 2.02 0.81 -19.34
C TYR A 46 2.54 2.20 -19.68
N GLN A 47 2.07 3.24 -18.99
CA GLN A 47 2.53 4.62 -19.19
C GLN A 47 4.04 4.76 -18.92
N ILE A 48 4.51 4.20 -17.81
CA ILE A 48 5.92 4.14 -17.43
C ILE A 48 6.75 3.40 -18.49
N GLU A 49 6.30 2.21 -18.90
CA GLU A 49 7.02 1.41 -19.91
C GLU A 49 7.05 2.10 -21.29
N CYS A 50 5.97 2.76 -21.70
CA CYS A 50 5.93 3.54 -22.94
C CYS A 50 6.87 4.73 -22.90
N ARG A 51 6.91 5.47 -21.78
CA ARG A 51 7.85 6.59 -21.60
C ARG A 51 9.30 6.12 -21.77
N ARG A 52 9.66 4.98 -21.18
CA ARG A 52 11.00 4.40 -21.31
C ARG A 52 11.34 3.90 -22.71
N LEU A 53 10.37 3.46 -23.50
CA LEU A 53 10.58 3.08 -24.90
C LEU A 53 10.79 4.30 -25.81
N CYS A 54 10.10 5.41 -25.52
CA CYS A 54 10.18 6.65 -26.30
C CYS A 54 11.37 7.53 -25.93
N SER A 55 11.89 7.43 -24.71
CA SER A 55 13.13 8.09 -24.32
C SER A 55 14.32 7.36 -24.97
N ASN A 56 15.00 8.01 -25.92
CA ASN A 56 16.24 7.56 -26.57
C ASN A 56 17.45 7.44 -25.60
N SER A 57 17.21 7.31 -24.29
CA SER A 57 18.24 7.04 -23.31
C SER A 57 18.81 5.64 -23.55
N SER A 58 20.12 5.55 -23.69
CA SER A 58 20.89 4.31 -23.86
C SER A 58 20.67 3.27 -22.74
N SER A 59 19.86 3.56 -21.73
CA SER A 59 19.34 2.64 -20.72
C SER A 59 18.15 1.84 -21.26
N LYS A 60 18.38 1.04 -22.30
CA LYS A 60 17.55 -0.15 -22.52
C LYS A 60 17.80 -1.02 -21.28
N GLY A 61 16.96 -0.87 -20.25
CA GLY A 61 17.25 -1.29 -18.89
C GLY A 61 17.82 -2.71 -18.82
N LEU A 62 18.85 -2.90 -18.00
CA LEU A 62 19.49 -4.22 -17.79
C LEU A 62 18.47 -5.26 -17.28
N VAL A 63 17.40 -4.78 -16.66
CA VAL A 63 16.29 -5.55 -16.11
C VAL A 63 15.27 -5.91 -17.21
N PRO A 64 14.89 -7.18 -17.36
CA PRO A 64 13.80 -7.57 -18.25
C PRO A 64 12.45 -6.94 -17.88
N ARG A 65 11.59 -6.64 -18.87
CA ARG A 65 10.23 -6.08 -18.64
C ARG A 65 9.39 -6.92 -17.66
N ILE A 66 9.54 -8.25 -17.69
CA ILE A 66 8.83 -9.15 -16.78
C ILE A 66 9.22 -8.92 -15.31
N ILE A 67 10.49 -8.62 -15.04
CA ILE A 67 10.96 -8.33 -13.68
C ILE A 67 10.45 -6.96 -13.23
N ARG A 68 10.42 -5.96 -14.13
CA ARG A 68 9.80 -4.66 -13.81
C ARG A 68 8.30 -4.79 -13.56
N ARG A 69 7.61 -5.68 -14.27
CA ARG A 69 6.21 -5.99 -14.00
C ARG A 69 6.02 -6.57 -12.60
N LEU A 70 6.86 -7.54 -12.23
CA LEU A 70 6.87 -8.08 -10.87
C LEU A 70 7.09 -6.98 -9.83
N TRP A 71 8.06 -6.09 -10.03
CA TRP A 71 8.29 -4.97 -9.11
C TRP A 71 7.07 -4.06 -9.03
N PHE A 72 6.46 -3.71 -10.16
CA PHE A 72 5.25 -2.90 -10.18
C PHE A 72 4.12 -3.53 -9.37
N ASP A 73 3.87 -4.83 -9.56
CA ASP A 73 2.83 -5.56 -8.85
C ASP A 73 3.13 -5.59 -7.33
N CYS A 74 4.38 -5.86 -6.93
CA CYS A 74 4.80 -5.80 -5.52
C CYS A 74 4.68 -4.39 -4.92
N ILE A 75 5.10 -3.34 -5.64
CA ILE A 75 4.97 -1.95 -5.17
C ILE A 75 3.50 -1.62 -4.95
N SER A 76 2.66 -1.96 -5.92
CA SER A 76 1.21 -1.71 -5.87
C SER A 76 0.56 -2.40 -4.68
N GLU A 77 0.90 -3.66 -4.42
CA GLU A 77 0.42 -4.42 -3.28
C GLU A 77 0.91 -3.83 -1.94
N CYS A 78 2.22 -3.58 -1.81
CA CYS A 78 2.80 -2.98 -0.60
C CYS A 78 2.19 -1.60 -0.28
N THR A 79 1.93 -0.79 -1.30
CA THR A 79 1.25 0.51 -1.15
C THR A 79 -0.23 0.32 -0.80
N ALA A 80 -0.93 -0.62 -1.43
CA ALA A 80 -2.34 -0.89 -1.18
C ALA A 80 -2.57 -1.36 0.27
N VAL A 81 -1.78 -2.32 0.75
CA VAL A 81 -1.85 -2.83 2.13
C VAL A 81 -1.70 -1.68 3.15
N ARG A 82 -0.75 -0.76 2.92
CA ARG A 82 -0.58 0.43 3.78
C ARG A 82 -1.79 1.37 3.74
N CYS A 83 -2.27 1.68 2.53
CA CYS A 83 -3.25 2.72 2.33
C CYS A 83 -4.69 2.30 2.62
N ARG A 84 -4.99 0.99 2.61
CA ARG A 84 -6.31 0.47 3.00
C ARG A 84 -6.73 0.92 4.39
N HIS A 85 -5.80 0.97 5.35
CA HIS A 85 -6.05 1.41 6.74
C HIS A 85 -6.28 2.92 6.90
N TYR A 86 -6.24 3.69 5.82
CA TYR A 86 -6.40 5.14 5.86
C TYR A 86 -7.71 5.63 5.23
N VAL A 87 -8.52 4.71 4.70
CA VAL A 87 -9.77 5.02 3.99
C VAL A 87 -10.94 4.39 4.73
N GLY A 88 -12.01 5.16 4.95
CA GLY A 88 -13.24 4.68 5.60
C GLY A 88 -13.40 5.09 7.07
N GLU A 89 -12.33 5.50 7.76
CA GLU A 89 -12.33 5.79 9.21
C GLU A 89 -12.37 7.31 9.54
N GLY A 90 -12.78 8.15 8.60
CA GLY A 90 -12.91 9.60 8.80
C GLY A 90 -11.66 10.43 8.52
N TRP A 91 -11.68 11.71 8.92
CA TRP A 91 -10.65 12.71 8.59
C TRP A 91 -9.27 12.39 9.15
N GLU A 92 -9.19 11.84 10.37
CA GLU A 92 -7.92 11.57 11.04
C GLU A 92 -7.12 10.47 10.34
N SER A 93 -7.79 9.36 9.98
CA SER A 93 -7.19 8.29 9.18
C SER A 93 -6.80 8.76 7.78
N TRP A 94 -7.60 9.62 7.15
CA TRP A 94 -7.24 10.25 5.87
C TRP A 94 -5.99 11.13 5.99
N ALA A 95 -5.90 11.99 7.02
CA ALA A 95 -4.76 12.85 7.26
C ALA A 95 -3.48 12.05 7.57
N ARG A 96 -3.62 10.94 8.32
CA ARG A 96 -2.56 9.97 8.58
C ARG A 96 -2.06 9.33 7.28
N GLY A 97 -2.97 8.92 6.40
CA GLY A 97 -2.62 8.38 5.09
C GLY A 97 -1.92 9.40 4.20
N LEU A 98 -2.43 10.63 4.16
CA LEU A 98 -1.80 11.73 3.42
C LEU A 98 -0.37 11.98 3.92
N GLY A 99 -0.17 12.03 5.25
CA GLY A 99 1.16 12.18 5.85
C GLY A 99 2.11 11.00 5.56
N THR A 100 1.59 9.80 5.36
CA THR A 100 2.38 8.63 4.92
C THR A 100 2.81 8.76 3.46
N VAL A 101 1.89 9.05 2.54
CA VAL A 101 2.21 9.16 1.10
C VAL A 101 2.97 10.44 0.75
N HIS A 102 2.85 11.49 1.54
CA HIS A 102 3.59 12.74 1.37
C HIS A 102 5.10 12.56 1.62
N ARG A 103 5.48 11.64 2.51
CA ARG A 103 6.88 11.28 2.79
C ARG A 103 7.40 10.26 1.77
N LYS A 104 7.38 10.64 0.49
CA LYS A 104 7.64 9.75 -0.66
C LYS A 104 8.97 9.00 -0.56
N ASP A 105 10.05 9.66 -0.13
CA ASP A 105 11.36 9.00 0.00
C ASP A 105 11.36 7.91 1.07
N LYS A 106 10.73 8.18 2.21
CA LYS A 106 10.58 7.19 3.29
C LYS A 106 9.68 6.03 2.85
N LEU A 107 8.58 6.34 2.15
CA LEU A 107 7.70 5.32 1.58
C LEU A 107 8.44 4.44 0.57
N ALA A 108 9.27 5.05 -0.28
CA ALA A 108 10.10 4.33 -1.24
C ALA A 108 11.14 3.44 -0.53
N GLU A 109 11.83 3.93 0.50
CA GLU A 109 12.76 3.15 1.31
C GLU A 109 12.07 1.95 1.98
N ASP A 110 10.89 2.18 2.57
CA ASP A 110 10.08 1.15 3.22
C ASP A 110 9.70 0.04 2.23
N ILE A 111 9.25 0.40 1.03
CA ILE A 111 8.87 -0.53 -0.03
C ILE A 111 10.09 -1.27 -0.59
N CYS A 112 11.20 -0.57 -0.83
CA CYS A 112 12.46 -1.20 -1.29
C CYS A 112 12.95 -2.25 -0.29
N ARG A 113 12.87 -1.95 1.01
CA ARG A 113 13.23 -2.88 2.09
C ARG A 113 12.31 -4.09 2.10
N GLU A 114 11.02 -3.90 1.90
CA GLU A 114 10.05 -5.00 1.87
C GLU A 114 10.28 -5.93 0.67
N ILE A 115 10.40 -5.37 -0.54
CA ILE A 115 10.71 -6.11 -1.77
C ILE A 115 12.04 -6.87 -1.63
N SER A 116 13.07 -6.25 -1.05
CA SER A 116 14.35 -6.92 -0.81
C SER A 116 14.19 -8.09 0.17
N GLY A 117 13.39 -7.91 1.21
CA GLY A 117 13.09 -8.97 2.17
C GLY A 117 12.23 -10.10 1.61
N PHE A 118 11.57 -9.94 0.45
CA PHE A 118 10.86 -11.04 -0.22
C PHE A 118 11.82 -12.08 -0.78
N ASN A 119 12.99 -11.64 -1.25
CA ASN A 119 14.03 -12.57 -1.71
C ASN A 119 14.56 -13.45 -0.57
N ASP A 120 14.58 -12.93 0.65
CA ASP A 120 14.99 -13.68 1.83
C ASP A 120 13.91 -14.70 2.27
N MET A 121 12.62 -14.43 2.02
CA MET A 121 11.53 -15.37 2.34
C MET A 121 11.61 -16.68 1.56
N GLY A 122 12.17 -16.67 0.34
CA GLY A 122 12.35 -17.89 -0.43
C GLY A 122 13.27 -18.93 0.24
N ARG A 123 13.97 -18.54 1.32
CA ARG A 123 14.87 -19.39 2.10
C ARG A 123 14.35 -19.70 3.51
N MET A 124 13.24 -19.08 3.91
CA MET A 124 12.65 -19.21 5.25
C MET A 124 11.80 -20.46 5.35
N MET A 125 11.71 -21.04 6.55
CA MET A 125 10.76 -22.10 6.83
C MET A 125 9.33 -21.54 6.92
N VAL A 126 8.31 -22.38 6.75
CA VAL A 126 6.90 -21.95 6.73
C VAL A 126 6.51 -21.24 8.04
N ASP A 127 6.97 -21.75 9.18
CA ASP A 127 6.75 -21.14 10.50
C ASP A 127 7.42 -19.78 10.64
N GLU A 128 8.61 -19.60 10.04
CA GLU A 128 9.29 -18.31 10.01
C GLU A 128 8.56 -17.30 9.11
N ILE A 129 8.00 -17.75 7.97
CA ILE A 129 7.18 -16.92 7.08
C ILE A 129 5.91 -16.48 7.81
N VAL A 130 5.20 -17.42 8.45
CA VAL A 130 3.99 -17.14 9.24
C VAL A 130 4.32 -16.18 10.40
N GLY A 131 5.40 -16.42 11.13
CA GLY A 131 5.82 -15.55 12.22
C GLY A 131 6.16 -14.13 11.76
N ARG A 132 6.81 -14.00 10.59
CA ARG A 132 7.10 -12.70 9.98
C ARG A 132 5.82 -11.97 9.54
N ASP A 133 4.90 -12.68 8.90
CA ASP A 133 3.60 -12.14 8.49
C ASP A 133 2.84 -11.60 9.70
N MET A 134 2.71 -12.42 10.75
CA MET A 134 2.01 -12.10 12.01
C MET A 134 2.65 -10.98 12.84
N SER A 135 3.93 -10.66 12.61
CA SER A 135 4.67 -9.61 13.36
C SER A 135 4.87 -8.33 12.55
N SER A 136 4.49 -8.31 11.28
CA SER A 136 4.63 -7.14 10.41
C SER A 136 3.58 -6.08 10.77
N LYS A 137 3.94 -4.78 10.73
CA LYS A 137 3.03 -3.70 11.15
C LYS A 137 1.67 -3.70 10.44
N HIS A 138 1.63 -4.11 9.17
CA HIS A 138 0.41 -4.14 8.37
C HIS A 138 -0.26 -5.53 8.33
N GLY A 139 0.40 -6.56 8.86
CA GLY A 139 -0.12 -7.92 9.05
C GLY A 139 -0.27 -8.28 10.53
N THR A 140 -0.14 -7.32 11.45
CA THR A 140 -0.29 -7.59 12.89
C THR A 140 -1.75 -7.92 13.14
N TRP A 141 -2.05 -9.18 13.46
CA TRP A 141 -3.38 -9.63 13.93
C TRP A 141 -3.85 -8.92 15.21
N ARG A 142 -3.09 -7.95 15.72
CA ARG A 142 -3.43 -7.10 16.86
C ARG A 142 -4.08 -5.78 16.46
N ASN A 143 -4.15 -5.43 15.18
CA ASN A 143 -4.71 -4.15 14.76
C ASN A 143 -6.22 -4.25 14.55
N TYR A 144 -6.96 -4.38 15.65
CA TYR A 144 -8.42 -4.48 15.68
C TYR A 144 -9.13 -3.14 15.43
N GLU A 145 -8.47 -2.15 14.82
CA GLU A 145 -9.08 -0.82 14.59
C GLU A 145 -10.30 -0.94 13.68
N ILE A 146 -10.24 -1.82 12.66
CA ILE A 146 -11.34 -2.08 11.72
C ILE A 146 -12.48 -2.81 12.42
N GLU A 147 -12.20 -3.90 13.13
CA GLU A 147 -13.19 -4.67 13.87
C GLU A 147 -13.82 -3.83 14.99
N GLY A 148 -13.02 -3.00 15.65
CA GLY A 148 -13.48 -2.04 16.65
C GLY A 148 -14.39 -0.97 16.04
N PHE A 149 -14.09 -0.49 14.84
CA PHE A 149 -14.93 0.46 14.11
C PHE A 149 -16.26 -0.16 13.68
N GLU A 150 -16.25 -1.38 13.14
CA GLU A 150 -17.47 -2.11 12.77
C GLU A 150 -18.38 -2.36 13.97
N VAL A 151 -17.80 -2.77 15.11
CA VAL A 151 -18.54 -2.90 16.37
C VAL A 151 -19.03 -1.54 16.86
N GLY A 152 -18.24 -0.48 16.68
CA GLY A 152 -18.62 0.90 16.98
C GLY A 152 -19.87 1.35 16.22
N ILE A 153 -19.95 1.09 14.91
CA ILE A 153 -21.14 1.40 14.09
C ILE A 153 -22.38 0.65 14.60
N GLN A 154 -22.25 -0.62 14.97
CA GLN A 154 -23.36 -1.40 15.51
C GLN A 154 -23.85 -0.82 16.85
N ILE A 155 -22.93 -0.43 17.73
CA ILE A 155 -23.25 0.21 19.01
C ILE A 155 -23.94 1.56 18.77
N GLU A 156 -23.38 2.41 17.91
CA GLU A 156 -23.96 3.71 17.56
C GLU A 156 -25.40 3.56 17.06
N SER A 157 -25.63 2.64 16.11
CA SER A 157 -26.97 2.38 15.57
C SER A 157 -27.95 1.90 16.65
N CYS A 158 -27.50 1.03 17.56
CA CYS A 158 -28.32 0.59 18.69
C CYS A 158 -28.70 1.75 19.62
N ILE A 159 -27.73 2.60 19.98
CA ILE A 159 -27.96 3.76 20.85
C ILE A 159 -28.95 4.73 20.18
N LEU A 160 -28.68 5.12 18.93
CA LEU A 160 -29.54 6.06 18.20
C LEU A 160 -30.96 5.53 18.05
N ASN A 161 -31.13 4.25 17.69
CA ASN A 161 -32.46 3.65 17.59
C ASN A 161 -33.18 3.63 18.94
N SER A 162 -32.46 3.38 20.04
CA SER A 162 -33.06 3.36 21.38
C SER A 162 -33.52 4.75 21.80
N MET A 163 -32.69 5.78 21.58
CA MET A 163 -33.05 7.18 21.85
C MET A 163 -34.23 7.65 21.00
N VAL A 164 -34.25 7.31 19.71
CA VAL A 164 -35.39 7.64 18.83
C VAL A 164 -36.67 6.96 19.29
N ASN A 165 -36.61 5.67 19.64
CA ASN A 165 -37.78 4.93 20.12
C ASN A 165 -38.32 5.49 21.45
N GLU A 166 -37.45 5.89 22.38
CA GLU A 166 -37.84 6.52 23.64
C GLU A 166 -38.56 7.86 23.39
N ILE A 167 -37.99 8.73 22.57
CA ILE A 167 -38.61 10.02 22.21
C ILE A 167 -39.96 9.81 21.52
N VAL A 168 -40.05 8.84 20.59
CA VAL A 168 -41.31 8.52 19.91
C VAL A 168 -42.36 8.02 20.91
N ALA A 169 -41.96 7.21 21.89
CA ALA A 169 -42.87 6.72 22.93
C ALA A 169 -43.37 7.85 23.86
N ASP A 170 -42.57 8.88 24.10
CA ASP A 170 -42.96 10.04 24.92
C ASP A 170 -43.87 11.04 24.18
N VAL A 171 -43.85 11.02 22.85
CA VAL A 171 -44.64 11.93 21.99
C VAL A 171 -46.02 11.36 21.62
N ILE A 172 -46.22 10.04 21.74
CA ILE A 172 -47.49 9.34 21.44
C ILE A 172 -48.31 9.16 22.72
#